data_AF-A0A3R6XC67-F1
#
_entry.id   AF-A0A3R6XC67-F1
#
_cell.length_a   1.000
_cell.length_b   1.000
_cell.length_c   1.000
_cell.angle_alpha   90.00
_cell.angle_beta   90.00
_cell.angle_gamma   90.00
#
_symmetry.space_group_name_H-M   'P 1'
#
loop_
_entity.id
_entity.type
_entity.pdbx_description
1 polymer ?
#
loop_
_entity_poly.entity_id
_entity_poly.type
_entity_poly.pdbx_seq_one_letter_code
_entity_poly.pdbx_strand_id
1 'polypeptide(L)'
;MSYSLWLIAATWVWSPFFFNPSAFDWEKLMADFSDWQNWLKTKNDSAESWYGWWTAELDFMEHSTSFSCFITAVRKTRFLLVAIGIYLQLMYRLFYKDLHKTVAEGDPMKPYFLAGAILVVLLILGCCAWIASRVAKKMASKQRKLRTLKFNISGIVLVLVVASLLYISVHNLAEIFVIVCLGMYWFLQIAIARRKQEHAVTIQIAQFFDIVIGWIVFGPILFISMFMPFVSAFQQRVMFNSAFTSGLEVSKLLGNDVVAESKQPVAAPAKEEPKPKAKATKKKKTDEPTHYGAI
;
A
#
# COMPACT_ATOMS: atom_id res chain seq x y z
N MET A 1 -2.91 -2.21 22.06
CA MET A 1 -3.29 -1.19 21.06
C MET A 1 -4.10 -1.88 19.98
N SER A 2 -5.38 -1.54 19.90
CA SER A 2 -6.40 -2.24 19.14
C SER A 2 -6.16 -2.11 17.63
N TYR A 3 -6.24 -3.23 16.91
CA TYR A 3 -6.14 -3.32 15.46
C TYR A 3 -7.03 -2.31 14.70
N SER A 4 -8.09 -1.82 15.35
CA SER A 4 -9.00 -0.79 14.82
C SER A 4 -8.30 0.51 14.39
N LEU A 5 -7.34 1.04 15.15
CA LEU A 5 -6.65 2.28 14.80
C LEU A 5 -5.78 2.11 13.54
N TRP A 6 -5.14 0.95 13.42
CA TRP A 6 -4.31 0.62 12.24
C TRP A 6 -5.17 0.39 11.00
N LEU A 7 -6.35 -0.20 11.15
CA LEU A 7 -7.32 -0.35 10.06
C LEU A 7 -7.83 1.01 9.58
N ILE A 8 -8.12 1.95 10.48
CA ILE A 8 -8.52 3.31 10.10
C ILE A 8 -7.39 4.03 9.36
N ALA A 9 -6.14 3.92 9.84
CA ALA A 9 -5.00 4.50 9.14
C ALA A 9 -4.85 3.92 7.72
N ALA A 10 -4.96 2.60 7.59
CA ALA A 10 -4.93 1.91 6.31
C ALA A 10 -6.05 2.39 5.36
N THR A 11 -7.29 2.47 5.84
CA THR A 11 -8.41 2.90 4.99
C THR A 11 -8.24 4.36 4.55
N TRP A 12 -7.68 5.24 5.38
CA TRP A 12 -7.42 6.62 4.99
C TRP A 12 -6.34 6.74 3.92
N VAL A 13 -5.26 5.96 4.03
CA VAL A 13 -4.19 5.94 3.02
C VAL A 13 -4.71 5.43 1.67
N TRP A 14 -5.56 4.40 1.67
CA TRP A 14 -6.05 3.79 0.42
C TRP A 14 -7.40 4.30 -0.09
N SER A 15 -8.13 5.09 0.70
CA SER A 15 -9.44 5.65 0.35
C SER A 15 -9.47 6.33 -1.03
N PRO A 16 -8.50 7.20 -1.40
CA PRO A 16 -8.52 7.85 -2.72
C PRO A 16 -8.53 6.88 -3.90
N PHE A 17 -7.93 5.70 -3.75
CA PHE A 17 -7.87 4.68 -4.81
C PHE A 17 -9.15 3.86 -4.89
N PHE A 18 -9.78 3.55 -3.75
CA PHE A 18 -11.06 2.83 -3.74
C PHE A 18 -12.20 3.65 -4.35
N PHE A 19 -12.19 4.97 -4.14
CA PHE A 19 -13.21 5.86 -4.69
C PHE A 19 -12.89 6.38 -6.11
N ASN A 20 -11.74 6.00 -6.68
CA ASN A 20 -11.38 6.34 -8.04
C ASN A 20 -11.26 5.05 -8.88
N PRO A 21 -12.27 4.69 -9.69
CA PRO A 21 -12.21 3.52 -10.57
C PRO A 21 -11.01 3.51 -11.53
N SER A 22 -10.51 4.70 -11.91
CA SER A 22 -9.33 4.81 -12.77
C SER A 22 -8.02 4.49 -12.06
N ALA A 23 -8.00 4.40 -10.72
CA ALA A 23 -6.83 4.00 -9.95
C ALA A 23 -6.38 2.54 -10.22
N PHE A 24 -7.30 1.70 -10.73
CA PHE A 24 -7.01 0.31 -11.07
C PHE A 24 -6.83 0.08 -12.58
N ASP A 25 -6.92 1.15 -13.38
CA ASP A 25 -6.66 1.12 -14.81
C ASP A 25 -5.14 0.95 -15.05
N TRP A 26 -4.75 -0.18 -15.62
CA TRP A 26 -3.34 -0.58 -15.73
C TRP A 26 -2.49 0.42 -16.49
N GLU A 27 -3.00 0.98 -17.60
CA GLU A 27 -2.22 1.90 -18.43
C GLU A 27 -1.95 3.22 -17.71
N LYS A 28 -2.98 3.76 -17.05
CA LYS A 28 -2.86 5.00 -16.26
C LYS A 28 -1.98 4.79 -15.03
N LEU A 29 -2.18 3.70 -14.30
CA LEU A 29 -1.40 3.39 -13.11
C LEU A 29 0.08 3.20 -13.45
N MET A 30 0.41 2.57 -14.58
CA MET A 30 1.79 2.45 -15.05
C MET A 30 2.39 3.79 -15.48
N ALA A 31 1.60 4.67 -16.09
CA ALA A 31 2.02 6.04 -16.40
C ALA A 31 2.32 6.83 -15.11
N ASP A 32 1.40 6.83 -14.15
CA ASP A 32 1.57 7.49 -12.85
C ASP A 32 2.78 6.95 -12.08
N PHE A 33 2.98 5.64 -12.11
CA PHE A 33 4.15 5.00 -11.49
C PHE A 33 5.45 5.43 -12.16
N SER A 34 5.49 5.49 -13.49
CA SER A 34 6.64 5.98 -14.26
C SER A 34 6.93 7.45 -13.94
N ASP A 35 5.91 8.29 -13.87
CA ASP A 35 6.04 9.71 -13.55
C ASP A 35 6.55 9.91 -12.12
N TRP A 36 6.03 9.16 -11.14
CA TRP A 36 6.56 9.16 -9.79
C TRP A 36 8.04 8.74 -9.73
N GLN A 37 8.43 7.70 -10.48
CA GLN A 37 9.82 7.28 -10.57
C GLN A 37 10.72 8.33 -11.23
N ASN A 38 10.21 9.07 -12.22
CA ASN A 38 10.93 10.16 -12.87
C ASN A 38 11.07 11.34 -11.92
N TRP A 39 10.00 11.73 -11.23
CA TRP A 39 9.99 12.76 -10.19
C TRP A 39 11.02 12.51 -9.10
N LEU A 40 11.15 11.25 -8.64
CA LEU A 40 12.18 10.82 -7.68
C LEU A 40 13.63 10.97 -8.19
N LYS A 41 13.87 10.82 -9.49
CA LYS A 41 15.20 10.84 -10.10
C LYS A 41 15.63 12.23 -10.53
N THR A 42 14.68 13.10 -10.88
CA THR A 42 14.93 14.46 -11.35
C THR A 42 15.56 15.28 -10.23
N LYS A 43 16.57 16.07 -10.59
CA LYS A 43 17.32 16.96 -9.68
C LYS A 43 17.17 18.44 -10.00
N ASN A 44 16.25 18.77 -10.90
CA ASN A 44 15.99 20.16 -11.25
C ASN A 44 15.39 20.89 -10.04
N ASP A 45 15.70 22.17 -9.89
CA ASP A 45 15.25 23.00 -8.77
C ASP A 45 13.79 23.47 -8.91
N SER A 46 12.99 22.74 -9.70
CA SER A 46 11.56 23.00 -9.87
C SER A 46 10.75 22.17 -8.87
N ALA A 47 9.53 22.65 -8.56
CA ALA A 47 8.54 21.91 -7.77
C ALA A 47 8.17 20.54 -8.40
N GLU A 48 8.53 20.32 -9.68
CA GLU A 48 8.36 19.08 -10.42
C GLU A 48 9.44 18.02 -10.12
N SER A 49 10.32 18.24 -9.15
CA SER A 49 11.30 17.24 -8.71
C SER A 49 11.13 16.90 -7.24
N TRP A 50 11.47 15.67 -6.88
CA TRP A 50 11.48 15.25 -5.47
C TRP A 50 12.42 16.12 -4.63
N TYR A 51 13.55 16.55 -5.20
CA TYR A 51 14.51 17.38 -4.48
C TYR A 51 13.98 18.80 -4.23
N GLY A 52 13.32 19.39 -5.23
CA GLY A 52 12.67 20.69 -5.09
C GLY A 52 11.54 20.65 -4.06
N TRP A 53 10.69 19.62 -4.12
CA TRP A 53 9.66 19.39 -3.12
C TRP A 53 10.24 19.18 -1.71
N TRP A 54 11.26 18.34 -1.56
CA TRP A 54 11.92 18.07 -0.27
C TRP A 54 12.52 19.34 0.36
N THR A 55 13.12 20.20 -0.48
CA THR A 55 13.71 21.46 -0.02
C THR A 55 12.62 22.44 0.40
N ALA A 56 11.55 22.57 -0.40
CA ALA A 56 10.40 23.40 -0.05
C ALA A 56 9.68 22.92 1.23
N GLU A 57 9.52 21.61 1.39
CA GLU A 57 8.93 21.00 2.60
C GLU A 57 9.74 21.31 3.86
N LEU A 58 11.06 21.49 3.74
CA LEU A 58 11.94 21.79 4.86
C LEU A 58 12.33 23.25 5.00
N ASP A 59 11.81 24.14 4.15
CA ASP A 59 12.11 25.56 4.15
C ASP A 59 11.78 26.21 5.51
N PHE A 60 10.69 25.77 6.15
CA PHE A 60 10.30 26.26 7.47
C PHE A 60 11.36 26.04 8.58
N MET A 61 12.22 25.02 8.44
CA MET A 61 13.28 24.71 9.41
C MET A 61 14.42 25.73 9.35
N GLU A 62 14.61 26.38 8.20
CA GLU A 62 15.60 27.45 8.03
C GLU A 62 15.18 28.70 8.82
N HIS A 63 13.89 29.03 8.77
CA HIS A 63 13.30 30.18 9.47
C HIS A 63 12.93 29.92 10.95
N SER A 64 13.03 28.68 11.42
CA SER A 64 12.71 28.32 12.81
C SER A 64 13.77 28.76 13.81
N THR A 65 13.39 29.11 15.05
CA THR A 65 14.36 29.49 16.09
C THR A 65 15.21 28.29 16.56
N SER A 66 16.41 28.55 17.07
CA SER A 66 17.29 27.51 17.62
C SER A 66 16.63 26.71 18.75
N PHE A 67 15.78 27.35 19.56
CA PHE A 67 15.02 26.67 20.60
C PHE A 67 13.97 25.72 20.02
N SER A 68 13.22 26.14 19.00
CA SER A 68 12.26 25.27 18.30
C SER A 68 12.95 24.06 17.65
N CYS A 69 14.14 24.27 17.08
CA CYS A 69 14.98 23.19 16.55
C CYS A 69 15.44 22.23 17.65
N PHE A 70 15.84 22.74 18.82
CA PHE A 70 16.23 21.92 19.97
C PHE A 70 15.05 21.08 20.48
N ILE A 71 13.88 21.68 20.70
CA ILE A 71 12.67 20.96 21.11
C ILE A 71 12.28 19.90 20.08
N THR A 72 12.41 20.22 18.79
CA THR A 72 12.20 19.25 17.71
C THR A 72 13.19 18.10 17.80
N ALA A 73 14.49 18.37 17.98
CA ALA A 73 15.50 17.33 18.15
C ALA A 73 15.20 16.42 19.35
N VAL A 74 14.89 17.00 20.51
CA VAL A 74 14.50 16.27 21.73
C VAL A 74 13.28 15.40 21.47
N ARG A 75 12.21 15.94 20.89
CA ARG A 75 11.00 15.16 20.57
C ARG A 75 11.28 14.01 19.62
N LYS A 76 12.18 14.18 18.66
CA LYS A 76 12.53 13.14 17.68
C LYS A 76 13.44 12.06 18.27
N THR A 77 14.10 12.28 19.40
CA THR A 77 14.85 11.22 20.12
C THR A 77 13.98 10.03 20.52
N ARG A 78 12.65 10.19 20.60
CA ARG A 78 11.71 9.09 20.83
C ARG A 78 11.91 7.91 19.88
N PHE A 79 12.28 8.15 18.63
CA PHE A 79 12.51 7.08 17.65
C PHE A 79 13.72 6.23 18.01
N LEU A 80 14.78 6.87 18.53
CA LEU A 80 15.95 6.18 19.06
C LEU A 80 15.60 5.38 20.33
N LEU A 81 14.83 5.99 21.25
CA LEU A 81 14.43 5.31 22.49
C LEU A 81 13.57 4.07 22.19
N VAL A 82 12.66 4.15 21.22
CA VAL A 82 11.87 2.99 20.77
C VAL A 82 12.79 1.92 20.14
N ALA A 83 13.75 2.32 19.29
CA ALA A 83 14.71 1.38 18.71
C ALA A 83 15.54 0.66 19.79
N ILE A 84 16.01 1.39 20.81
CA ILE A 84 16.74 0.85 21.95
C ILE A 84 15.84 -0.08 22.77
N GLY A 85 14.58 0.28 23.02
CA GLY A 85 13.64 -0.56 23.74
C GLY A 85 13.38 -1.90 23.05
N ILE A 86 13.13 -1.88 21.74
CA ILE A 86 12.95 -3.10 20.93
C ILE A 86 14.24 -3.94 20.93
N TYR A 87 15.40 -3.30 20.78
CA TYR A 87 16.68 -3.98 20.83
C TYR A 87 16.95 -4.66 22.18
N LEU A 88 16.73 -3.96 23.30
CA LEU A 88 16.93 -4.53 24.63
C LEU A 88 15.98 -5.71 24.86
N GLN A 89 14.74 -5.61 24.39
CA GLN A 89 13.77 -6.72 24.45
C GLN A 89 14.22 -7.92 23.60
N LEU A 90 14.72 -7.68 22.39
CA LEU A 90 15.26 -8.72 21.50
C LEU A 90 16.47 -9.41 22.16
N MET A 91 17.40 -8.62 22.68
CA MET A 91 18.60 -9.11 23.37
C MET A 91 18.26 -9.88 24.65
N TYR A 92 17.31 -9.38 25.44
CA TYR A 92 16.82 -10.09 26.62
C TYR A 92 16.24 -11.46 26.25
N ARG A 93 15.43 -11.49 25.18
CA ARG A 93 14.84 -12.73 24.68
C ARG A 93 15.91 -13.73 24.25
N LEU A 94 16.83 -13.29 23.41
CA LEU A 94 17.87 -14.15 22.82
C LEU A 94 18.89 -14.67 23.83
N PHE A 95 19.29 -13.88 24.84
CA PHE A 95 20.40 -14.25 25.72
C PHE A 95 19.96 -14.78 27.10
N TYR A 96 18.72 -14.52 27.50
CA TYR A 96 18.20 -14.93 28.80
C TYR A 96 16.98 -15.82 28.65
N LYS A 97 15.90 -15.30 28.06
CA LYS A 97 14.61 -16.00 28.03
C LYS A 97 14.67 -17.33 27.27
N ASP A 98 15.18 -17.30 26.04
CA ASP A 98 15.21 -18.49 25.16
C ASP A 98 16.25 -19.51 25.61
N LEU A 99 17.24 -19.08 26.41
CA LEU A 99 18.24 -19.95 27.03
C LEU A 99 17.87 -20.40 28.45
N HIS A 100 16.69 -20.02 28.96
CA HIS A 100 16.25 -20.25 30.34
C HIS A 100 17.24 -19.78 31.42
N LYS A 101 17.99 -18.71 31.14
CA LYS A 101 18.96 -18.11 32.08
C LYS A 101 18.39 -16.87 32.73
N THR A 102 18.72 -16.65 33.99
CA THR A 102 18.39 -15.39 34.67
C THR A 102 19.54 -14.40 34.54
N VAL A 103 19.23 -13.10 34.62
CA VAL A 103 20.25 -12.04 34.58
C VAL A 103 21.26 -12.17 35.73
N ALA A 104 20.81 -12.70 36.88
CA ALA A 104 21.63 -12.86 38.09
C ALA A 104 22.59 -14.07 38.04
N GLU A 105 22.29 -15.07 37.21
CA GLU A 105 23.09 -16.30 37.07
C GLU A 105 24.25 -16.15 36.08
N GLY A 106 24.16 -15.14 35.21
CA GLY A 106 25.19 -14.79 34.25
C GLY A 106 26.32 -13.93 34.82
N ASP A 107 27.23 -13.57 33.93
CA ASP A 107 28.32 -12.64 34.24
C ASP A 107 27.71 -11.22 34.41
N PRO A 108 27.90 -10.52 35.54
CA PRO A 108 27.20 -9.27 35.84
C PRO A 108 27.42 -8.16 34.79
N MET A 109 28.50 -8.28 34.02
CA MET A 109 28.87 -7.31 32.99
C MET A 109 28.15 -7.53 31.64
N LYS A 110 27.63 -8.73 31.37
CA LYS A 110 26.98 -9.08 30.08
C LYS A 110 25.81 -8.15 29.72
N PRO A 111 24.88 -7.80 30.63
CA PRO A 111 23.78 -6.88 30.32
C PRO A 111 24.28 -5.49 29.88
N TYR A 112 25.34 -4.98 30.51
CA TYR A 112 25.90 -3.66 30.19
C TYR A 112 26.59 -3.66 28.82
N PHE A 113 27.36 -4.70 28.50
CA PHE A 113 27.92 -4.86 27.16
C PHE A 113 26.84 -4.96 26.08
N LEU A 114 25.78 -5.72 26.37
CA LEU A 114 24.67 -5.91 25.44
C LEU A 114 23.90 -4.61 25.23
N ALA A 115 23.65 -3.84 26.29
CA ALA A 115 23.03 -2.52 26.20
C ALA A 115 23.91 -1.51 25.45
N GLY A 116 25.24 -1.55 25.63
CA GLY A 116 26.18 -0.68 24.92
C GLY A 116 26.37 -1.04 23.44
N ALA A 117 26.15 -2.30 23.05
CA ALA A 117 26.41 -2.77 21.70
C ALA A 117 25.54 -2.07 20.64
N ILE A 118 24.31 -1.66 20.95
CA ILE A 118 23.49 -0.87 20.00
C ILE A 118 24.14 0.46 19.62
N LEU A 119 24.81 1.14 20.56
CA LEU A 119 25.51 2.39 20.26
C LEU A 119 26.68 2.13 19.31
N VAL A 120 27.41 1.04 19.52
CA VAL A 120 28.50 0.62 18.63
C VAL A 120 27.96 0.32 17.23
N VAL A 121 26.86 -0.41 17.12
CA VAL A 121 26.21 -0.71 15.84
C VAL A 121 25.77 0.57 15.14
N LEU A 122 25.13 1.51 15.84
CA LEU A 122 24.71 2.79 15.27
C LEU A 122 25.91 3.63 14.79
N LEU A 123 27.02 3.62 15.53
CA LEU A 123 28.26 4.30 15.12
C LEU A 123 28.86 3.68 13.86
N ILE A 124 28.91 2.34 13.78
CA ILE A 124 29.39 1.63 12.59
C ILE A 124 28.51 1.96 11.38
N LEU A 125 27.18 1.93 11.53
CA LEU A 125 26.26 2.30 10.46
C LEU A 125 26.46 3.75 10.00
N GLY A 126 26.69 4.68 10.94
CA GLY A 126 27.04 6.07 10.62
C GLY A 126 28.35 6.19 9.83
N CYS A 127 29.39 5.48 10.25
CA CYS A 127 30.67 5.41 9.54
C CYS A 127 30.51 4.82 8.13
N CYS A 128 29.77 3.71 8.00
CA CYS A 128 29.48 3.08 6.71
C CYS A 128 28.73 4.03 5.77
N ALA A 129 27.70 4.73 6.27
CA ALA A 129 26.94 5.71 5.49
C ALA A 129 27.83 6.88 5.02
N TRP A 130 28.72 7.36 5.91
CA TRP A 130 29.67 8.41 5.55
C TRP A 130 30.64 7.95 4.45
N ILE A 131 31.26 6.78 4.60
CA ILE A 131 32.15 6.20 3.58
C ILE A 131 31.39 6.00 2.26
N ALA A 132 30.18 5.44 2.31
CA ALA A 132 29.35 5.21 1.12
C ALA A 132 29.06 6.51 0.37
N SER A 133 28.76 7.61 1.08
CA SER A 133 28.55 8.92 0.48
C SER A 133 29.80 9.47 -0.22
N ARG A 134 30.99 9.26 0.37
CA ARG A 134 32.28 9.68 -0.20
C ARG A 134 32.61 8.87 -1.47
N VAL A 135 32.39 7.56 -1.42
CA VAL A 135 32.57 6.67 -2.58
C VAL A 135 31.61 7.05 -3.70
N ALA A 136 30.32 7.29 -3.37
CA ALA A 136 29.32 7.69 -4.36
C ALA A 136 29.70 9.01 -5.04
N LYS A 137 30.17 10.01 -4.29
CA LYS A 137 30.63 11.29 -4.85
C LYS A 137 31.85 11.11 -5.76
N LYS A 138 32.84 10.30 -5.35
CA LYS A 138 34.04 10.01 -6.15
C LYS A 138 33.73 9.25 -7.44
N MET A 139 32.71 8.38 -7.40
CA MET A 139 32.32 7.52 -8.51
C MET A 139 31.18 8.11 -9.35
N ALA A 140 30.78 9.37 -9.11
CA ALA A 140 29.65 10.01 -9.79
C ALA A 140 29.82 10.07 -11.32
N SER A 141 31.05 10.29 -11.80
CA SER A 141 31.38 10.29 -13.24
C SER A 141 31.47 8.87 -13.84
N LYS A 142 31.47 7.82 -13.00
CA LYS A 142 31.60 6.41 -13.41
C LYS A 142 30.32 5.66 -13.09
N GLN A 143 29.18 6.17 -13.56
CA GLN A 143 27.85 5.64 -13.27
C GLN A 143 27.70 4.13 -13.53
N ARG A 144 28.33 3.60 -14.59
CA ARG A 144 28.33 2.15 -14.89
C ARG A 144 28.99 1.33 -13.76
N LYS A 145 30.15 1.76 -13.27
CA LYS A 145 30.86 1.10 -12.16
C LYS A 145 30.10 1.22 -10.85
N LEU A 146 29.44 2.36 -10.61
CA LEU A 146 28.58 2.55 -9.44
C LEU A 146 27.37 1.60 -9.47
N ARG A 147 26.76 1.38 -10.64
CA ARG A 147 25.64 0.44 -10.81
C ARG A 147 26.07 -1.00 -10.53
N THR A 148 27.21 -1.43 -11.08
CA THR A 148 27.77 -2.76 -10.81
C THR A 148 28.13 -2.93 -9.34
N LEU A 149 28.71 -1.91 -8.70
CA LEU A 149 29.02 -1.95 -7.27
C LEU A 149 27.75 -2.11 -6.42
N LYS A 150 26.70 -1.32 -6.70
CA LYS A 150 25.40 -1.44 -6.02
C LYS A 150 24.79 -2.83 -6.19
N PHE A 151 24.86 -3.40 -7.40
CA PHE A 151 24.38 -4.74 -7.67
C PHE A 151 25.17 -5.80 -6.88
N ASN A 152 26.50 -5.72 -6.86
CA ASN A 152 27.34 -6.65 -6.11
C ASN A 152 27.09 -6.56 -4.60
N ILE A 153 26.99 -5.35 -4.05
CA ILE A 153 26.65 -5.15 -2.63
C ILE A 153 25.27 -5.74 -2.33
N SER A 154 24.28 -5.51 -3.19
CA SER A 154 22.94 -6.11 -3.03
C SER A 154 23.00 -7.63 -3.04
N GLY A 155 23.81 -8.24 -3.90
CA GLY A 155 24.02 -9.70 -3.92
C GLY A 155 24.65 -10.22 -2.63
N ILE A 156 25.67 -9.54 -2.11
CA ILE A 156 26.31 -9.90 -0.83
C ILE A 156 25.31 -9.79 0.33
N VAL A 157 24.55 -8.70 0.39
CA VAL A 157 23.51 -8.52 1.41
C VAL A 157 22.46 -9.62 1.33
N LEU A 158 22.03 -9.99 0.13
CA LEU A 158 21.09 -11.10 -0.06
C LEU A 158 21.65 -12.42 0.47
N VAL A 159 22.91 -12.75 0.13
CA VAL A 159 23.58 -13.96 0.64
C VAL A 159 23.68 -13.93 2.16
N LEU A 160 24.04 -12.79 2.75
CA LEU A 160 24.13 -12.63 4.21
C LEU A 160 22.76 -12.80 4.89
N VAL A 161 21.69 -12.29 4.28
CA VAL A 161 20.32 -12.47 4.78
C VAL A 161 19.90 -13.93 4.69
N VAL A 162 20.14 -14.60 3.56
CA VAL A 162 19.80 -16.03 3.40
C VAL A 162 20.62 -16.90 4.35
N ALA A 163 21.92 -16.61 4.52
CA ALA A 163 22.77 -17.31 5.47
C ALA A 163 22.36 -17.04 6.91
N SER A 164 21.93 -15.82 7.25
CA SER A 164 21.47 -15.52 8.61
C SER A 164 20.17 -16.23 8.95
N LEU A 165 19.30 -16.51 7.97
CA LEU A 165 18.10 -17.33 8.17
C LEU A 165 18.40 -18.78 8.58
N LEU A 166 19.63 -19.27 8.39
CA LEU A 166 20.06 -20.58 8.92
C LEU A 166 20.24 -20.57 10.45
N TYR A 167 20.48 -19.40 11.04
CA TYR A 167 20.83 -19.24 12.45
C TYR A 167 19.82 -18.39 13.23
N ILE A 168 19.09 -17.50 12.55
CA ILE A 168 18.21 -16.49 13.14
C ILE A 168 16.81 -16.64 12.54
N SER A 169 15.79 -16.72 13.40
CA SER A 169 14.39 -16.74 12.98
C SER A 169 14.00 -15.49 12.17
N VAL A 170 13.10 -15.66 11.20
CA VAL A 170 12.53 -14.56 10.39
C VAL A 170 11.99 -13.43 11.26
N HIS A 171 11.36 -13.78 12.39
CA HIS A 171 10.84 -12.80 13.35
C HIS A 171 11.96 -11.91 13.92
N ASN A 172 13.08 -12.50 14.32
CA ASN A 172 14.21 -11.75 14.90
C ASN A 172 14.91 -10.90 13.83
N LEU A 173 15.00 -11.40 12.59
CA LEU A 173 15.49 -10.62 11.45
C LEU A 173 14.59 -9.41 11.17
N ALA A 174 13.27 -9.58 11.23
CA ALA A 174 12.31 -8.50 11.07
C ALA A 174 12.44 -7.46 12.21
N GLU A 175 12.58 -7.88 13.47
CA GLU A 175 12.84 -6.96 14.59
C GLU A 175 14.15 -6.17 14.38
N ILE A 176 15.23 -6.82 13.94
CA ILE A 176 16.51 -6.14 13.61
C ILE A 176 16.32 -5.12 12.48
N PHE A 177 15.60 -5.49 11.42
CA PHE A 177 15.30 -4.57 10.31
C PHE A 177 14.55 -3.31 10.81
N VAL A 178 13.54 -3.49 11.67
CA VAL A 178 12.79 -2.38 12.28
C VAL A 178 13.71 -1.49 13.13
N ILE A 179 14.59 -2.07 13.95
CA ILE A 179 15.56 -1.32 14.77
C ILE A 179 16.47 -0.46 13.88
N VAL A 180 17.00 -1.03 12.80
CA VAL A 180 17.87 -0.30 11.85
C VAL A 180 17.10 0.81 11.15
N CYS A 181 15.88 0.56 10.66
CA CYS A 181 15.02 1.59 10.07
C CYS A 181 14.71 2.73 11.03
N LEU A 182 14.37 2.44 12.30
CA LEU A 182 14.13 3.46 13.31
C LEU A 182 15.39 4.27 13.64
N GLY A 183 16.55 3.61 13.71
CA GLY A 183 17.85 4.27 13.91
C GLY A 183 18.21 5.21 12.76
N MET A 184 18.04 4.76 11.51
CA MET A 184 18.25 5.60 10.32
C MET A 184 17.27 6.77 10.27
N TYR A 185 16.00 6.54 10.61
CA TYR A 185 15.00 7.60 10.65
C TYR A 185 15.29 8.63 11.75
N TRP A 186 15.70 8.18 12.95
CA TRP A 186 16.15 9.09 14.00
C TRP A 186 17.33 9.94 13.54
N PHE A 187 18.34 9.34 12.89
CA PHE A 187 19.48 10.07 12.34
C PHE A 187 19.05 11.14 11.32
N LEU A 188 18.13 10.79 10.40
CA LEU A 188 17.55 11.73 9.45
C LEU A 188 16.89 12.92 10.16
N GLN A 189 16.06 12.65 11.17
CA GLN A 189 15.35 13.70 11.92
C GLN A 189 16.31 14.62 12.70
N ILE A 190 17.38 14.07 13.26
CA ILE A 190 18.43 14.88 13.91
C ILE A 190 19.21 15.71 12.89
N ALA A 191 19.50 15.16 11.70
CA ALA A 191 20.15 15.92 10.64
C ALA A 191 19.29 17.11 10.18
N ILE A 192 17.98 16.92 10.01
CA ILE A 192 17.02 17.99 9.70
C ILE A 192 16.98 19.03 10.84
N ALA A 193 16.87 18.59 12.10
CA ALA A 193 16.85 19.49 13.25
C ALA A 193 18.15 20.31 13.41
N ARG A 194 19.27 19.79 12.90
CA ARG A 194 20.58 20.49 12.84
C ARG A 194 20.78 21.30 11.56
N ARG A 195 19.75 21.45 10.72
CA ARG A 195 19.80 22.13 9.41
C ARG A 195 20.85 21.56 8.47
N LYS A 196 21.10 20.24 8.53
CA LYS A 196 22.00 19.50 7.64
C LYS A 196 21.24 18.71 6.57
N GLN A 197 20.14 19.28 6.09
CA GLN A 197 19.22 18.64 5.13
C GLN A 197 19.82 18.46 3.75
N GLU A 198 20.71 19.36 3.32
CA GLU A 198 21.41 19.29 2.03
C GLU A 198 22.55 18.26 2.00
N HIS A 199 22.92 17.68 3.15
CA HIS A 199 24.01 16.72 3.19
C HIS A 199 23.62 15.46 2.41
N ALA A 200 24.52 14.97 1.55
CA ALA A 200 24.25 13.88 0.62
C ALA A 200 23.71 12.59 1.30
N VAL A 201 24.15 12.30 2.53
CA VAL A 201 23.64 11.17 3.33
C VAL A 201 22.18 11.39 3.73
N THR A 202 21.83 12.60 4.17
CA THR A 202 20.47 12.97 4.59
C THR A 202 19.49 12.83 3.44
N ILE A 203 19.86 13.36 2.27
CA ILE A 203 19.08 13.26 1.03
C ILE A 203 18.82 11.79 0.66
N GLN A 204 19.85 10.95 0.69
CA GLN A 204 19.70 9.53 0.33
C GLN A 204 18.81 8.76 1.30
N ILE A 205 18.91 9.04 2.59
CA ILE A 205 18.07 8.40 3.60
C ILE A 205 16.62 8.85 3.45
N ALA A 206 16.37 10.15 3.20
CA ALA A 206 15.03 10.67 2.93
C ALA A 206 14.41 10.01 1.68
N GLN A 207 15.15 10.00 0.56
CA GLN A 207 14.72 9.32 -0.67
C GLN A 207 14.41 7.84 -0.44
N PHE A 208 15.22 7.15 0.36
CA PHE A 208 14.97 5.75 0.69
C PHE A 208 13.62 5.56 1.39
N PHE A 209 13.29 6.40 2.37
CA PHE A 209 11.99 6.32 3.05
C PHE A 209 10.83 6.63 2.11
N ASP A 210 10.95 7.64 1.25
CA ASP A 210 9.89 7.99 0.29
C ASP A 210 9.71 6.94 -0.80
N ILE A 211 10.78 6.26 -1.22
CA ILE A 211 10.69 5.09 -2.10
C ILE A 211 9.93 3.96 -1.40
N VAL A 212 10.23 3.67 -0.13
CA VAL A 212 9.53 2.63 0.63
C VAL A 212 8.05 2.97 0.79
N ILE A 213 7.73 4.23 1.15
CA ILE A 213 6.34 4.70 1.26
C ILE A 213 5.63 4.58 -0.10
N GLY A 214 6.28 5.01 -1.18
CA GLY A 214 5.72 4.88 -2.53
C GLY A 214 5.43 3.42 -2.90
N TRP A 215 6.30 2.47 -2.56
CA TRP A 215 6.01 1.05 -2.77
C TRP A 215 4.89 0.51 -1.89
N ILE A 216 4.73 1.02 -0.67
CA ILE A 216 3.60 0.66 0.21
C ILE A 216 2.28 1.15 -0.40
N VAL A 217 2.29 2.33 -1.03
CA VAL A 217 1.10 2.90 -1.68
C VAL A 217 0.83 2.21 -3.03
N PHE A 218 1.78 2.25 -3.96
CA PHE A 218 1.63 1.72 -5.32
C PHE A 218 1.61 0.19 -5.37
N GLY A 219 2.37 -0.51 -4.51
CA GLY A 219 2.56 -1.95 -4.59
C GLY A 219 1.27 -2.76 -4.56
N PRO A 220 0.39 -2.58 -3.55
CA PRO A 220 -0.89 -3.27 -3.49
C PRO A 220 -1.79 -2.96 -4.70
N ILE A 221 -1.80 -1.71 -5.16
CA ILE A 221 -2.67 -1.25 -6.26
C ILE A 221 -2.19 -1.83 -7.58
N LEU A 222 -0.87 -1.81 -7.83
CA LEU A 222 -0.24 -2.45 -9.00
C LEU A 222 -0.53 -3.94 -9.03
N PHE A 223 -0.44 -4.61 -7.88
CA PHE A 223 -0.76 -6.03 -7.77
C PHE A 223 -2.23 -6.31 -8.13
N ILE A 224 -3.16 -5.51 -7.60
CA ILE A 224 -4.60 -5.65 -7.90
C ILE A 224 -4.88 -5.34 -9.38
N SER A 225 -4.35 -4.23 -9.89
CA SER A 225 -4.54 -3.78 -11.27
C SER A 225 -4.01 -4.78 -12.29
N MET A 226 -2.92 -5.49 -11.97
CA MET A 226 -2.39 -6.57 -12.83
C MET A 226 -3.43 -7.65 -13.15
N PHE A 227 -4.36 -7.94 -12.23
CA PHE A 227 -5.43 -8.93 -12.44
C PHE A 227 -6.71 -8.36 -13.05
N MET A 228 -6.89 -7.03 -13.08
CA MET A 228 -8.12 -6.40 -13.60
C MET A 228 -8.40 -6.70 -15.08
N PRO A 229 -7.42 -6.65 -16.01
CA PRO A 229 -7.63 -7.05 -17.40
C PRO A 229 -8.07 -8.52 -17.56
N PHE A 230 -7.59 -9.41 -16.68
CA PHE A 230 -8.02 -10.80 -16.65
C PHE A 230 -9.48 -10.92 -16.18
N VAL A 231 -9.85 -10.19 -15.12
CA VAL A 231 -11.23 -10.17 -14.59
C VAL A 231 -12.21 -9.61 -15.62
N SER A 232 -11.86 -8.52 -16.31
CA SER A 232 -12.72 -7.92 -17.34
C SER A 232 -12.90 -8.85 -18.56
N ALA A 233 -11.82 -9.48 -19.03
CA ALA A 233 -11.88 -10.46 -20.12
C ALA A 233 -12.68 -11.72 -19.72
N PHE A 234 -12.52 -12.18 -18.48
CA PHE A 234 -13.32 -13.30 -17.94
C PHE A 234 -14.79 -12.93 -17.82
N GLN A 235 -15.10 -11.75 -17.28
CA GLN A 235 -16.48 -11.24 -17.18
C GLN A 235 -17.15 -11.14 -18.55
N GLN A 236 -16.46 -10.59 -19.55
CA GLN A 236 -16.98 -10.54 -20.92
C GLN A 236 -17.20 -11.94 -21.49
N ARG A 237 -16.24 -12.86 -21.32
CA ARG A 237 -16.38 -14.23 -21.80
C ARG A 237 -17.52 -14.99 -21.13
N VAL A 238 -17.77 -14.81 -19.84
CA VAL A 238 -18.90 -15.44 -19.12
C VAL A 238 -20.23 -14.80 -19.53
N MET A 239 -20.32 -13.47 -19.57
CA MET A 239 -21.53 -12.74 -19.93
C MET A 239 -21.98 -13.02 -21.37
N PHE A 240 -21.03 -13.16 -22.30
CA PHE A 240 -21.29 -13.42 -23.71
C PHE A 240 -20.99 -14.87 -24.13
N ASN A 241 -20.83 -15.79 -23.17
CA ASN A 241 -20.69 -17.20 -23.51
C ASN A 241 -22.02 -17.70 -24.07
N SER A 242 -21.99 -18.25 -25.29
CA SER A 242 -23.17 -18.84 -25.92
C SER A 242 -23.81 -19.93 -25.06
N ALA A 243 -23.02 -20.64 -24.23
CA ALA A 243 -23.53 -21.63 -23.28
C ALA A 243 -24.35 -21.02 -22.12
N PHE A 244 -24.02 -19.81 -21.67
CA PHE A 244 -24.78 -19.12 -20.61
C PHE A 244 -26.00 -18.38 -21.16
N THR A 245 -25.90 -17.78 -22.35
CA THR A 245 -27.05 -17.13 -23.00
C THR A 245 -28.10 -18.15 -23.45
N SER A 246 -27.70 -19.29 -24.00
CA SER A 246 -28.63 -20.38 -24.36
C SER A 246 -29.30 -21.01 -23.13
N GLY A 247 -28.59 -21.19 -22.02
CA GLY A 247 -29.19 -21.65 -20.75
C GLY A 247 -30.24 -20.66 -20.20
N LEU A 248 -30.01 -19.36 -20.35
CA LEU A 248 -30.98 -18.32 -19.97
C LEU A 248 -32.18 -18.25 -20.92
N GLU A 249 -32.00 -18.53 -22.21
CA GLU A 249 -33.11 -18.65 -23.16
C GLU A 249 -33.95 -19.91 -22.89
N VAL A 250 -33.32 -21.05 -22.61
CA VAL A 250 -34.01 -22.31 -22.27
C VAL A 250 -34.78 -22.18 -20.95
N SER A 251 -34.22 -21.53 -19.92
CA SER A 251 -34.96 -21.28 -18.67
C SER A 251 -36.12 -20.29 -18.84
N LYS A 252 -36.00 -19.29 -19.73
CA LYS A 252 -37.13 -18.42 -20.11
C LYS A 252 -38.19 -19.16 -20.90
N LEU A 253 -37.81 -20.07 -21.80
CA LEU A 253 -38.73 -20.94 -22.54
C LEU A 253 -39.46 -21.88 -21.59
N LEU A 254 -38.75 -22.60 -20.73
CA LEU A 254 -39.35 -23.49 -19.73
C LEU A 254 -40.22 -22.75 -18.71
N GLY A 255 -39.83 -21.54 -18.29
CA GLY A 255 -40.64 -20.70 -17.40
C GLY A 255 -41.94 -20.22 -18.06
N ASN A 256 -41.90 -19.88 -19.35
CA ASN A 256 -43.09 -19.48 -20.10
C ASN A 256 -43.96 -20.68 -20.50
N ASP A 257 -43.38 -21.84 -20.78
CA ASP A 257 -44.12 -23.07 -21.08
C ASP A 257 -44.89 -23.56 -19.85
N VAL A 258 -44.32 -23.48 -18.63
CA VAL A 258 -45.05 -23.77 -17.37
C VAL A 258 -46.22 -22.80 -17.15
N VAL A 259 -46.10 -21.54 -17.57
CA VAL A 259 -47.20 -20.56 -17.50
C VAL A 259 -48.24 -20.81 -18.60
N ALA A 260 -47.85 -21.27 -19.78
CA ALA A 260 -48.76 -21.61 -20.88
C ALA A 260 -49.53 -22.90 -20.61
N GLU A 261 -48.91 -23.93 -20.01
CA GLU A 261 -49.58 -25.17 -19.60
C GLU A 261 -50.61 -24.94 -18.48
N SER A 262 -50.41 -23.91 -17.65
CA SER A 262 -51.41 -23.49 -16.64
C SER A 262 -52.68 -22.86 -17.24
N LYS A 263 -52.72 -22.61 -18.56
CA LYS A 263 -53.83 -21.96 -19.27
C LYS A 263 -54.32 -22.76 -20.48
N GLN A 264 -54.83 -23.98 -20.29
CA GLN A 264 -55.83 -24.57 -21.22
C GLN A 264 -56.89 -25.43 -20.48
N PRO A 265 -58.12 -25.57 -21.04
CA PRO A 265 -59.38 -25.40 -20.30
C PRO A 265 -60.06 -26.72 -19.92
N VAL A 266 -60.69 -26.78 -18.74
CA VAL A 266 -61.54 -27.91 -18.34
C VAL A 266 -62.99 -27.43 -18.14
N ALA A 267 -63.90 -28.12 -18.82
CA ALA A 267 -65.33 -27.86 -18.95
C ALA A 267 -66.14 -28.08 -17.66
N ALA A 268 -67.33 -27.45 -17.62
CA ALA A 268 -68.29 -27.38 -16.51
C ALA A 268 -68.93 -28.72 -16.10
N PRO A 269 -69.57 -28.78 -14.91
CA PRO A 269 -71.03 -28.90 -14.93
C PRO A 269 -71.78 -28.01 -13.91
N ALA A 270 -73.10 -27.94 -14.15
CA ALA A 270 -74.12 -27.04 -13.63
C ALA A 270 -74.49 -27.17 -12.13
N LYS A 271 -75.01 -26.08 -11.54
CA LYS A 271 -76.29 -26.06 -10.78
C LYS A 271 -76.76 -24.63 -10.43
N GLU A 272 -77.99 -24.37 -10.88
CA GLU A 272 -79.12 -23.60 -10.31
C GLU A 272 -79.08 -22.08 -10.03
N GLU A 273 -80.16 -21.47 -10.55
CA GLU A 273 -80.68 -20.10 -10.60
C GLU A 273 -81.04 -19.50 -9.20
N PRO A 274 -81.35 -18.17 -9.03
CA PRO A 274 -82.19 -17.39 -9.95
C PRO A 274 -81.86 -15.91 -10.22
N LYS A 275 -82.35 -15.52 -11.41
CA LYS A 275 -82.74 -14.19 -11.93
C LYS A 275 -83.64 -13.39 -10.94
N PRO A 276 -83.83 -12.05 -11.06
CA PRO A 276 -84.16 -11.42 -12.34
C PRO A 276 -83.73 -9.97 -12.65
N LYS A 277 -83.44 -9.80 -13.95
CA LYS A 277 -83.94 -8.76 -14.88
C LYS A 277 -83.73 -7.28 -14.54
N ALA A 278 -83.01 -6.58 -15.42
CA ALA A 278 -83.63 -5.56 -16.30
C ALA A 278 -82.72 -5.16 -17.48
N LYS A 279 -83.21 -5.49 -18.70
CA LYS A 279 -83.27 -4.69 -19.95
C LYS A 279 -82.15 -3.65 -20.18
N ALA A 280 -81.17 -3.88 -21.05
CA ALA A 280 -81.23 -3.78 -22.52
C ALA A 280 -81.61 -2.40 -23.08
N THR A 281 -80.63 -1.62 -23.57
CA THR A 281 -80.67 -0.89 -24.87
C THR A 281 -79.24 -0.41 -25.20
N LYS A 282 -78.50 -1.04 -26.11
CA LYS A 282 -78.40 -0.87 -27.58
C LYS A 282 -77.81 0.48 -28.07
N LYS A 283 -76.74 0.31 -28.87
CA LYS A 283 -76.21 1.16 -29.97
C LYS A 283 -75.41 2.40 -29.56
N LYS A 284 -74.40 2.88 -30.29
CA LYS A 284 -73.56 2.42 -31.43
C LYS A 284 -72.71 3.67 -31.79
N LYS A 285 -71.48 3.48 -32.33
CA LYS A 285 -70.79 4.40 -33.26
C LYS A 285 -70.17 5.67 -32.62
N THR A 286 -69.03 6.25 -33.02
CA THR A 286 -68.10 6.07 -34.16
C THR A 286 -66.80 6.82 -33.81
N ASP A 287 -65.66 6.26 -34.23
CA ASP A 287 -64.41 6.84 -34.78
C ASP A 287 -64.14 8.36 -34.69
N GLU A 288 -62.92 8.75 -34.30
CA GLU A 288 -61.90 9.27 -35.24
C GLU A 288 -60.50 9.47 -34.59
N PRO A 289 -59.40 9.52 -35.40
CA PRO A 289 -58.01 9.39 -34.97
C PRO A 289 -57.12 10.63 -35.22
N THR A 290 -55.84 10.53 -34.83
CA THR A 290 -54.65 11.33 -35.26
C THR A 290 -54.65 12.82 -34.84
N HIS A 291 -53.54 13.51 -34.58
CA HIS A 291 -52.24 13.59 -35.25
C HIS A 291 -51.29 14.40 -34.34
N TYR A 292 -49.98 14.10 -34.29
CA TYR A 292 -48.94 15.10 -33.96
C TYR A 292 -47.86 15.03 -35.03
N GLY A 293 -47.70 16.14 -35.76
CA GLY A 293 -46.63 16.37 -36.71
C GLY A 293 -45.54 17.25 -36.09
N ALA A 294 -44.31 17.02 -36.56
CA ALA A 294 -43.13 17.84 -36.32
C ALA A 294 -43.26 19.24 -36.94
N ILE A 295 -42.76 20.26 -36.25
CA ILE A 295 -41.47 20.97 -36.49
C ILE A 295 -41.14 21.70 -35.19
#